data_AF-A0A7Y2YU89-F1
#
_entry.id   AF-A0A7Y2YU89-F1
#
_cell.length_a   1.000
_cell.length_b   1.000
_cell.length_c   1.000
_cell.angle_alpha   90.00
_cell.angle_beta   90.00
_cell.angle_gamma   90.00
#
_symmetry.space_group_name_H-M   'P 1'
#
loop_
_entity.id
_entity.type
_entity.pdbx_description
1 polymer ?
#
loop_
_entity_poly.entity_id
_entity_poly.type
_entity_poly.pdbx_seq_one_letter_code
_entity_poly.pdbx_strand_id
1 'polypeptide(L)'
;VHFSRARLDPRSALFAGTMMATSLGFMVLARAAIADALLNLWLCLAMFDIWRWIESPGRPALLRVYLWMALGVLTKGPVAILVPAGASLLWFGFARDLRTWTRCVFDPLGIAVLVSVAGPWYLAQFSREGMAFIDGFFVRHNLDRFSSPMEGHSGGFLYYVPVVALAVLPYTGLLPRTLHGFRGAWQDRLDRFLWCWFLFVFGFFSLSGTKLPHYALLGATPLVLLMARHRSGVRSRVAWSTGPTLLWCALLLVPSMIEPVQEQIQDPHFADLLSAGSRSFGTGFRVAAIVGLASSLALPAIFRREPWKGAIGTGLITAALLATIVVPSFGDLLQGPVRRAALRARDLGEPAVRYGLDTPSVSVYRRSITRARPPEPGELVLTQAARLDELRAQPGASFDVLFEERGIVLARRFR
;
A
#
# COMPACT_ATOMS: atom_id res chain seq x y z
N VAL A 1 17.95 6.82 -4.14
CA VAL A 1 19.07 7.79 -4.08
C VAL A 1 20.24 7.43 -5.00
N HIS A 2 20.79 6.21 -4.97
CA HIS A 2 21.91 5.85 -5.85
C HIS A 2 21.59 6.00 -7.35
N PHE A 3 20.47 5.43 -7.83
CA PHE A 3 20.01 5.57 -9.22
C PHE A 3 19.85 7.03 -9.63
N SER A 4 19.22 7.84 -8.77
CA SER A 4 18.94 9.24 -9.03
C SER A 4 20.21 10.09 -9.07
N ARG A 5 21.14 9.96 -8.13
CA ARG A 5 22.37 10.77 -8.08
C ARG A 5 23.22 10.69 -9.34
N ALA A 6 23.18 9.58 -10.06
CA ALA A 6 23.94 9.40 -11.31
C ALA A 6 23.30 10.08 -12.53
N ARG A 7 22.01 10.46 -12.48
CA ARG A 7 21.22 10.90 -13.65
C ARG A 7 20.42 12.18 -13.42
N LEU A 8 20.44 12.66 -12.19
CA LEU A 8 19.73 13.83 -11.69
C LEU A 8 20.73 14.75 -11.01
N ASP A 9 20.43 16.04 -11.00
CA ASP A 9 21.18 16.96 -10.16
C ASP A 9 21.11 16.55 -8.67
N PRO A 10 22.15 16.82 -7.85
CA PRO A 10 22.18 16.36 -6.47
C PRO A 10 20.97 16.75 -5.62
N ARG A 11 20.37 17.91 -5.89
CA ARG A 11 19.19 18.40 -5.15
C ARG A 11 17.94 17.62 -5.56
N SER A 12 17.76 17.31 -6.85
CA SER A 12 16.70 16.39 -7.32
C SER A 12 16.83 15.02 -6.68
N ALA A 13 18.04 14.47 -6.63
CA ALA A 13 18.27 13.13 -6.13
C ALA A 13 18.00 13.00 -4.62
N LEU A 14 18.39 14.02 -3.84
CA LEU A 14 18.04 14.15 -2.43
C LEU A 14 16.52 14.27 -2.27
N PHE A 15 15.89 15.19 -3.00
CA PHE A 15 14.46 15.44 -2.92
C PHE A 15 13.63 14.20 -3.27
N ALA A 16 13.99 13.45 -4.31
CA ALA A 16 13.32 12.20 -4.67
C ALA A 16 13.41 11.15 -3.54
N GLY A 17 14.58 11.03 -2.90
CA GLY A 17 14.78 10.10 -1.79
C GLY A 17 13.94 10.47 -0.58
N THR A 18 13.94 11.75 -0.20
CA THR A 18 13.11 12.25 0.90
C THR A 18 11.63 12.09 0.60
N MET A 19 11.19 12.53 -0.59
CA MET A 19 9.80 12.43 -1.03
C MET A 19 9.30 10.98 -0.97
N MET A 20 10.07 10.02 -1.49
CA MET A 20 9.68 8.61 -1.42
C MET A 20 9.55 8.12 0.02
N ALA A 21 10.43 8.56 0.93
CA ALA A 21 10.41 8.14 2.34
C ALA A 21 9.27 8.78 3.15
N THR A 22 8.83 9.99 2.79
CA THR A 22 7.82 10.76 3.54
C THR A 22 6.45 10.81 2.87
N SER A 23 6.31 10.24 1.67
CA SER A 23 5.03 10.14 0.98
C SER A 23 4.11 9.10 1.63
N LEU A 24 2.83 9.45 1.79
CA LEU A 24 1.80 8.64 2.47
C LEU A 24 1.72 7.21 1.90
N GLY A 25 1.69 7.07 0.58
CA GLY A 25 1.55 5.77 -0.08
C GLY A 25 2.69 4.81 0.25
N PHE A 26 3.94 5.29 0.16
CA PHE A 26 5.12 4.49 0.49
C PHE A 26 5.20 4.17 1.99
N MET A 27 4.77 5.12 2.83
CA MET A 27 4.71 4.92 4.27
C MET A 27 3.72 3.82 4.67
N VAL A 28 2.54 3.80 4.04
CA VAL A 28 1.55 2.73 4.23
C VAL A 28 2.08 1.41 3.68
N LEU A 29 2.62 1.41 2.47
CA LEU A 29 3.18 0.22 1.82
C LEU A 29 4.26 -0.46 2.68
N ALA A 30 5.17 0.32 3.27
CA ALA A 30 6.27 -0.19 4.08
C ALA A 30 5.83 -0.72 5.46
N ARG A 31 4.62 -0.38 5.94
CA ARG A 31 4.09 -0.82 7.24
C ARG A 31 2.96 -1.83 7.14
N ALA A 32 2.35 -1.95 5.97
CA ALA A 32 1.37 -2.98 5.70
C ALA A 32 2.07 -4.34 5.62
N ALA A 33 1.54 -5.34 6.33
CA ALA A 33 2.03 -6.71 6.29
C ALA A 33 1.57 -7.41 5.00
N ILE A 34 2.00 -6.90 3.85
CA ILE A 34 1.66 -7.38 2.50
C ILE A 34 2.94 -7.53 1.65
N ALA A 35 2.88 -8.39 0.63
CA ALA A 35 4.04 -8.68 -0.23
C ALA A 35 4.46 -7.51 -1.15
N ASP A 36 3.60 -6.50 -1.30
CA ASP A 36 3.75 -5.43 -2.28
C ASP A 36 4.98 -4.54 -2.07
N ALA A 37 5.41 -4.32 -0.82
CA ALA A 37 6.63 -3.57 -0.55
C ALA A 37 7.87 -4.28 -1.13
N LEU A 38 7.93 -5.60 -0.93
CA LEU A 38 9.01 -6.44 -1.45
C LEU A 38 8.93 -6.56 -2.98
N LEU A 39 7.73 -6.73 -3.54
CA LEU A 39 7.54 -6.69 -4.99
C LEU A 39 8.03 -5.36 -5.59
N ASN A 40 7.67 -4.23 -4.97
CA ASN A 40 8.04 -2.91 -5.46
C ASN A 40 9.57 -2.71 -5.47
N LEU A 41 10.29 -3.27 -4.48
CA LEU A 41 11.76 -3.28 -4.49
C LEU A 41 12.29 -3.99 -5.75
N TRP A 42 11.82 -5.20 -6.02
CA TRP A 42 12.25 -5.98 -7.19
C TRP A 42 11.93 -5.28 -8.51
N LEU A 43 10.73 -4.71 -8.63
CA LEU A 43 10.34 -3.91 -9.80
C LEU A 43 11.24 -2.68 -9.97
N CYS A 44 11.55 -1.96 -8.90
CA CYS A 44 12.45 -0.82 -8.97
C CYS A 44 13.85 -1.23 -9.44
N LEU A 45 14.41 -2.31 -8.90
CA LEU A 45 15.72 -2.81 -9.30
C LEU A 45 15.73 -3.28 -10.77
N ALA A 46 14.70 -4.01 -11.21
CA ALA A 46 14.52 -4.41 -12.60
C ALA A 46 14.47 -3.19 -13.53
N MET A 47 13.62 -2.21 -13.23
CA MET A 47 13.45 -1.02 -14.06
C MET A 47 14.71 -0.13 -14.08
N PHE A 48 15.43 -0.03 -12.96
CA PHE A 48 16.71 0.68 -12.91
C PHE A 48 17.79 -0.01 -13.73
N ASP A 49 17.86 -1.35 -13.74
CA ASP A 49 18.80 -2.09 -14.58
C ASP A 49 18.40 -2.11 -16.06
N ILE A 50 17.09 -2.10 -16.39
CA ILE A 50 16.62 -1.86 -17.76
C ILE A 50 17.12 -0.50 -18.25
N TRP A 51 16.98 0.55 -17.43
CA TRP A 51 17.48 1.87 -17.81
C TRP A 51 19.01 1.92 -17.95
N ARG A 52 19.76 1.29 -17.04
CA ARG A 52 21.22 1.17 -17.18
C ARG A 52 21.62 0.47 -18.47
N TRP A 53 20.87 -0.56 -18.87
CA TRP A 53 21.07 -1.25 -20.13
C TRP A 53 20.78 -0.34 -21.33
N ILE A 54 19.71 0.46 -21.26
CA ILE A 54 19.35 1.44 -22.31
C ILE A 54 20.44 2.52 -22.49
N GLU A 55 21.08 2.96 -21.40
CA GLU A 55 22.18 3.94 -21.45
C GLU A 55 23.50 3.32 -21.93
N SER A 56 23.79 2.11 -21.47
CA SER A 56 25.05 1.41 -21.74
C SER A 56 24.78 -0.09 -21.80
N PRO A 57 24.46 -0.63 -22.98
CA PRO A 57 24.14 -2.04 -23.15
C PRO A 57 25.24 -2.93 -22.60
N GLY A 58 24.86 -3.87 -21.74
CA GLY A 58 25.82 -4.74 -21.07
C GLY A 58 25.17 -5.97 -20.48
N ARG A 59 25.88 -7.11 -20.55
CA ARG A 59 25.39 -8.39 -20.06
C ARG A 59 25.02 -8.37 -18.57
N PRO A 60 25.80 -7.75 -17.67
CA PRO A 60 25.49 -7.76 -16.24
C PRO A 60 24.15 -7.08 -15.91
N ALA A 61 23.83 -5.97 -16.57
CA ALA A 61 22.54 -5.29 -16.35
C ALA A 61 21.37 -6.17 -16.78
N LEU A 62 21.45 -6.78 -17.96
CA LEU A 62 20.40 -7.66 -18.47
C LEU A 62 20.18 -8.87 -17.54
N LEU A 63 21.24 -9.57 -17.14
CA LEU A 63 21.11 -10.73 -16.24
C LEU A 63 20.52 -10.35 -14.87
N ARG A 64 20.87 -9.17 -14.34
CA ARG A 64 20.25 -8.65 -13.12
C ARG A 64 18.76 -8.37 -13.29
N VAL A 65 18.32 -7.86 -14.45
CA VAL A 65 16.87 -7.69 -14.72
C VAL A 65 16.15 -9.02 -14.57
N TYR A 66 16.66 -10.11 -15.16
CA TYR A 66 16.07 -11.44 -15.01
C TYR A 66 16.10 -11.96 -13.57
N LEU A 67 17.19 -11.72 -12.84
CA LEU A 67 17.27 -12.06 -11.42
C LEU A 67 16.21 -11.33 -10.59
N TRP A 68 16.04 -10.02 -10.79
CA TRP A 68 15.03 -9.23 -10.08
C TRP A 68 13.61 -9.66 -10.45
N MET A 69 13.35 -9.96 -11.73
CA MET A 69 12.06 -10.52 -12.15
C MET A 69 11.79 -11.87 -11.46
N ALA A 70 12.77 -12.76 -11.38
CA ALA A 70 12.60 -14.06 -10.72
C ALA A 70 12.28 -13.94 -9.22
N LEU A 71 12.99 -13.09 -8.50
CA LEU A 71 12.70 -12.81 -7.08
C LEU A 71 11.32 -12.15 -6.91
N GLY A 72 10.93 -11.29 -7.85
CA GLY A 72 9.58 -10.72 -7.89
C GLY A 72 8.50 -11.77 -8.15
N VAL A 73 8.75 -12.72 -9.04
CA VAL A 73 7.83 -13.84 -9.34
C VAL A 73 7.63 -14.70 -8.09
N LEU A 74 8.70 -15.03 -7.37
CA LEU A 74 8.60 -15.73 -6.08
C LEU A 74 7.85 -14.92 -5.01
N THR A 75 7.83 -13.59 -5.13
CA THR A 75 7.17 -12.71 -4.16
C THR A 75 5.66 -12.57 -4.43
N LYS A 76 5.27 -12.29 -5.68
CA LYS A 76 3.87 -11.98 -6.03
C LYS A 76 3.47 -12.41 -7.45
N GLY A 77 4.20 -13.36 -8.03
CA GLY A 77 3.82 -13.99 -9.30
C GLY A 77 4.07 -13.14 -10.55
N PRO A 78 3.33 -13.39 -11.64
CA PRO A 78 3.68 -12.97 -13.00
C PRO A 78 3.71 -11.45 -13.21
N VAL A 79 3.08 -10.66 -12.33
CA VAL A 79 3.15 -9.19 -12.37
C VAL A 79 4.60 -8.67 -12.37
N ALA A 80 5.52 -9.41 -11.74
CA ALA A 80 6.94 -9.09 -11.69
C ALA A 80 7.65 -9.17 -13.06
N ILE A 81 7.13 -9.94 -14.00
CA ILE A 81 7.59 -9.98 -15.39
C ILE A 81 6.80 -8.97 -16.24
N LEU A 82 5.49 -8.91 -16.02
CA LEU A 82 4.57 -8.08 -16.80
C LEU A 82 4.95 -6.60 -16.74
N VAL A 83 5.23 -6.05 -15.55
CA VAL A 83 5.56 -4.63 -15.41
C VAL A 83 6.85 -4.26 -16.13
N PRO A 84 7.99 -4.94 -15.91
CA PRO A 84 9.22 -4.63 -16.65
C PRO A 84 9.10 -4.87 -18.15
N ALA A 85 8.48 -5.97 -18.58
CA ALA A 85 8.31 -6.30 -19.99
C ALA A 85 7.41 -5.27 -20.70
N GLY A 86 6.25 -4.94 -20.12
CA GLY A 86 5.30 -4.00 -20.71
C GLY A 86 5.80 -2.56 -20.73
N ALA A 87 6.40 -2.09 -19.62
CA ALA A 87 6.97 -0.74 -19.58
C ALA A 87 8.15 -0.57 -20.54
N SER A 88 9.04 -1.57 -20.63
CA SER A 88 10.14 -1.55 -21.60
C SER A 88 9.64 -1.67 -23.04
N LEU A 89 8.62 -2.50 -23.31
CA LEU A 89 7.99 -2.62 -24.63
C LEU A 89 7.47 -1.27 -25.12
N LEU A 90 6.74 -0.53 -24.26
CA LEU A 90 6.29 0.82 -24.60
C LEU A 90 7.48 1.72 -24.98
N TRP A 91 8.54 1.72 -24.18
CA TRP A 91 9.72 2.55 -24.43
C TRP A 91 10.42 2.20 -25.75
N PHE A 92 10.70 0.91 -26.01
CA PHE A 92 11.33 0.45 -27.24
C PHE A 92 10.42 0.62 -28.46
N GLY A 93 9.11 0.51 -28.29
CA GLY A 93 8.12 0.81 -29.32
C GLY A 93 8.18 2.27 -29.75
N PHE A 94 8.22 3.21 -28.79
CA PHE A 94 8.43 4.63 -29.10
C PHE A 94 9.82 4.93 -29.67
N ALA A 95 10.84 4.16 -29.28
CA ALA A 95 12.18 4.23 -29.87
C ALA A 95 12.27 3.57 -31.26
N ARG A 96 11.19 2.91 -31.72
CA ARG A 96 11.13 2.12 -32.96
C ARG A 96 12.21 1.03 -33.06
N ASP A 97 12.58 0.43 -31.93
CA ASP A 97 13.61 -0.62 -31.84
C ASP A 97 13.09 -1.89 -31.14
N LEU A 98 12.02 -2.46 -31.71
CA LEU A 98 11.42 -3.70 -31.20
C LEU A 98 12.33 -4.92 -31.38
N ARG A 99 13.25 -4.90 -32.35
CA ARG A 99 14.21 -5.99 -32.58
C ARG A 99 15.17 -6.14 -31.41
N THR A 100 15.65 -5.03 -30.85
CA THR A 100 16.48 -5.07 -29.66
C THR A 100 15.68 -5.53 -28.45
N TRP A 101 14.45 -5.06 -28.29
CA TRP A 101 13.57 -5.50 -27.21
C TRP A 101 13.34 -7.01 -27.23
N THR A 102 12.98 -7.60 -28.39
CA THR A 102 12.75 -9.03 -28.51
C THR A 102 14.01 -9.84 -28.20
N ARG A 103 15.18 -9.41 -28.67
CA ARG A 103 16.46 -10.04 -28.32
C ARG A 103 16.74 -10.03 -26.81
N CYS A 104 16.40 -8.93 -26.13
CA CYS A 104 16.60 -8.81 -24.68
C CYS A 104 15.60 -9.65 -23.88
N VAL A 105 14.35 -9.80 -24.34
CA VAL A 105 13.29 -10.56 -23.64
C VAL A 105 13.44 -12.07 -23.84
N PHE A 106 13.89 -12.50 -25.02
CA PHE A 106 14.13 -13.91 -25.33
C PHE A 106 15.60 -14.31 -25.16
N ASP A 107 16.34 -13.61 -24.30
CA ASP A 107 17.73 -13.94 -24.04
C ASP A 107 17.88 -15.29 -23.31
N PRO A 108 18.56 -16.30 -23.87
CA PRO A 108 18.60 -17.64 -23.28
C PRO A 108 19.24 -17.70 -21.89
N LEU A 109 20.31 -16.95 -21.65
CA LEU A 109 20.96 -16.93 -20.33
C LEU A 109 20.11 -16.20 -19.30
N GLY A 110 19.44 -15.12 -19.69
CA GLY A 110 18.48 -14.42 -18.85
C GLY A 110 17.31 -15.33 -18.44
N ILE A 111 16.73 -16.04 -19.40
CA ILE A 111 15.68 -17.04 -19.14
C ILE A 111 16.21 -18.13 -18.21
N ALA A 112 17.43 -18.63 -18.42
CA ALA A 112 18.05 -19.61 -17.54
C ALA A 112 18.22 -19.08 -16.10
N VAL A 113 18.60 -17.81 -15.90
CA VAL A 113 18.63 -17.17 -14.58
C VAL A 113 17.22 -17.14 -13.96
N LEU A 114 16.21 -16.75 -14.73
CA LEU A 114 14.84 -16.67 -14.22
C LEU A 114 14.30 -18.03 -13.79
N VAL A 115 14.46 -19.04 -14.64
CA VAL A 115 13.99 -20.40 -14.40
C VAL A 115 14.77 -21.07 -13.27
N SER A 116 16.09 -20.91 -13.21
CA SER A 116 16.91 -21.50 -12.14
C SER A 116 16.59 -20.93 -10.76
N VAL A 117 16.20 -19.65 -10.67
CA VAL A 117 15.85 -19.01 -9.40
C VAL A 117 14.39 -19.26 -9.01
N ALA A 118 13.43 -19.01 -9.90
CA ALA A 118 12.01 -19.12 -9.57
C ALA A 118 11.47 -20.56 -9.75
N GLY A 119 11.94 -21.27 -10.77
CA GLY A 119 11.45 -22.58 -11.19
C GLY A 119 11.40 -23.64 -10.08
N PRO A 120 12.44 -23.81 -9.22
CA PRO A 120 12.44 -24.86 -8.21
C PRO A 120 11.23 -24.82 -7.27
N TRP A 121 10.81 -23.62 -6.83
CA TRP A 121 9.65 -23.48 -5.95
C TRP A 121 8.34 -23.83 -6.67
N TYR A 122 8.16 -23.35 -7.90
CA TYR A 122 6.97 -23.66 -8.70
C TYR A 122 6.88 -25.14 -9.07
N LEU A 123 8.02 -25.77 -9.39
CA LEU A 123 8.09 -27.22 -9.64
C LEU A 123 7.73 -28.01 -8.38
N ALA A 124 8.21 -27.59 -7.21
CA ALA A 124 7.88 -28.24 -5.94
C ALA A 124 6.40 -28.06 -5.54
N GLN A 125 5.78 -26.90 -5.82
CA GLN A 125 4.35 -26.71 -5.60
C GLN A 125 3.53 -27.56 -6.56
N PHE A 126 3.89 -27.57 -7.84
CA PHE A 126 3.20 -28.37 -8.84
C PHE A 126 3.32 -29.87 -8.57
N SER A 127 4.48 -30.37 -8.12
CA SER A 127 4.65 -31.79 -7.79
C SER A 127 3.82 -32.23 -6.58
N ARG A 128 3.44 -31.30 -5.70
CA ARG A 128 2.61 -31.58 -4.51
C ARG A 128 1.12 -31.46 -4.78
N GLU A 129 0.71 -30.41 -5.48
CA GLU A 129 -0.71 -30.01 -5.61
C GLU A 129 -1.26 -30.25 -7.04
N GLY A 130 -0.40 -30.54 -8.01
CA GLY A 130 -0.78 -30.76 -9.40
C GLY A 130 -1.48 -29.56 -10.03
N MET A 131 -2.52 -29.84 -10.84
CA MET A 131 -3.29 -28.81 -11.55
C MET A 131 -4.07 -27.87 -10.61
N ALA A 132 -4.43 -28.31 -9.41
CA ALA A 132 -5.13 -27.45 -8.44
C ALA A 132 -4.32 -26.19 -8.08
N PHE A 133 -2.99 -26.30 -8.03
CA PHE A 133 -2.13 -25.14 -7.85
C PHE A 133 -2.14 -24.20 -9.06
N ILE A 134 -2.14 -24.73 -10.28
CA ILE A 134 -2.17 -23.91 -11.50
C ILE A 134 -3.51 -23.17 -11.61
N ASP A 135 -4.61 -23.88 -11.44
CA ASP A 135 -5.96 -23.32 -11.51
C ASP A 135 -6.20 -22.30 -10.39
N GLY A 136 -5.74 -22.59 -9.17
CA GLY A 136 -5.84 -21.66 -8.05
C GLY A 136 -4.95 -20.42 -8.23
N PHE A 137 -3.66 -20.60 -8.42
CA PHE A 137 -2.68 -19.51 -8.39
C PHE A 137 -2.67 -18.69 -9.69
N PHE A 138 -2.53 -19.34 -10.84
CA PHE A 138 -2.39 -18.64 -12.12
C PHE A 138 -3.74 -18.22 -12.71
N VAL A 139 -4.74 -19.11 -12.69
CA VAL A 139 -6.05 -18.79 -13.28
C VAL A 139 -6.85 -17.89 -12.33
N ARG A 140 -7.22 -18.38 -11.15
CA ARG A 140 -8.13 -17.66 -10.26
C ARG A 140 -7.53 -16.39 -9.65
N HIS A 141 -6.30 -16.46 -9.14
CA HIS A 141 -5.70 -15.32 -8.42
C HIS A 141 -4.98 -14.30 -9.30
N ASN A 142 -4.72 -14.60 -10.58
CA ASN A 142 -4.10 -13.66 -11.53
C ASN A 142 -5.03 -13.33 -12.71
N LEU A 143 -5.48 -14.32 -13.48
CA LEU A 143 -6.31 -14.09 -14.68
C LEU A 143 -7.73 -13.64 -14.34
N ASP A 144 -8.44 -14.36 -13.46
CA ASP A 144 -9.83 -14.00 -13.11
C ASP A 144 -9.88 -12.67 -12.37
N ARG A 145 -8.89 -12.40 -11.50
CA ARG A 145 -8.78 -11.13 -10.77
C ARG A 145 -8.55 -9.93 -11.68
N PHE A 146 -7.92 -10.14 -12.84
CA PHE A 146 -7.78 -9.12 -13.89
C PHE A 146 -9.08 -8.96 -14.69
N SER A 147 -9.75 -10.06 -15.04
CA SER A 147 -10.94 -10.07 -15.90
C SER A 147 -12.24 -9.68 -15.19
N SER A 148 -12.37 -9.91 -13.89
CA SER A 148 -13.58 -9.64 -13.11
C SER A 148 -13.26 -9.13 -11.70
N PRO A 149 -14.12 -8.27 -11.11
CA PRO A 149 -13.93 -7.83 -9.73
C PRO A 149 -14.05 -9.00 -8.75
N MET A 150 -13.09 -9.14 -7.84
CA MET A 150 -13.16 -10.04 -6.70
C MET A 150 -13.37 -9.25 -5.40
N GLU A 151 -14.05 -9.86 -4.42
CA GLU A 151 -14.15 -9.36 -3.05
C GLU A 151 -14.77 -7.95 -2.94
N GLY A 152 -15.63 -7.57 -3.90
CA GLY A 152 -16.28 -6.25 -3.93
C GLY A 152 -15.36 -5.08 -4.30
N HIS A 153 -14.09 -5.34 -4.62
CA HIS A 153 -13.09 -4.33 -4.97
C HIS A 153 -13.20 -3.88 -6.44
N SER A 154 -14.38 -3.40 -6.83
CA SER A 154 -14.59 -2.77 -8.15
C SER A 154 -14.31 -1.25 -8.09
N GLY A 155 -14.08 -0.64 -9.24
CA GLY A 155 -13.91 0.81 -9.35
C GLY A 155 -13.89 1.26 -10.80
N GLY A 156 -14.33 2.51 -11.04
CA GLY A 156 -14.33 3.11 -12.37
C GLY A 156 -12.92 3.31 -12.94
N PHE A 157 -12.84 3.66 -14.22
CA PHE A 157 -11.57 3.89 -14.91
C PHE A 157 -10.67 4.93 -14.23
N LEU A 158 -11.27 5.96 -13.62
CA LEU A 158 -10.55 7.04 -12.93
C LEU A 158 -10.17 6.71 -11.48
N TYR A 159 -10.41 5.49 -10.99
CA TYR A 159 -10.15 5.09 -9.60
C TYR A 159 -8.73 5.45 -9.13
N TYR A 160 -7.71 5.23 -9.96
CA TYR A 160 -6.33 5.47 -9.56
C TYR A 160 -5.90 6.94 -9.59
N VAL A 161 -6.68 7.85 -10.19
CA VAL A 161 -6.38 9.29 -10.20
C VAL A 161 -6.32 9.87 -8.77
N PRO A 162 -7.39 9.79 -7.95
CA PRO A 162 -7.32 10.24 -6.56
C PRO A 162 -6.35 9.41 -5.72
N VAL A 163 -6.21 8.10 -6.00
CA VAL A 163 -5.28 7.23 -5.27
C VAL A 163 -3.84 7.69 -5.43
N VAL A 164 -3.40 8.03 -6.65
CA VAL A 164 -2.06 8.56 -6.90
C VAL A 164 -1.87 9.92 -6.21
N ALA A 165 -2.89 10.79 -6.27
CA ALA A 165 -2.84 12.09 -5.60
C ALA A 165 -2.67 11.99 -4.07
N LEU A 166 -3.35 11.02 -3.45
CA LEU A 166 -3.22 10.70 -2.04
C LEU A 166 -1.88 10.01 -1.74
N ALA A 167 -1.44 9.08 -2.59
CA ALA A 167 -0.20 8.33 -2.39
C ALA A 167 1.03 9.25 -2.31
N VAL A 168 1.05 10.33 -3.09
CA VAL A 168 2.18 11.28 -3.10
C VAL A 168 2.05 12.39 -2.05
N LEU A 169 0.96 12.46 -1.26
CA LEU A 169 0.86 13.40 -0.14
C LEU A 169 2.11 13.30 0.75
N PRO A 170 2.70 14.41 1.20
CA PRO A 170 2.20 15.78 1.07
C PRO A 170 2.62 16.52 -0.21
N TYR A 171 3.21 15.87 -1.21
CA TYR A 171 3.78 16.53 -2.39
C TYR A 171 2.82 16.67 -3.57
N THR A 172 1.51 16.49 -3.35
CA THR A 172 0.46 16.48 -4.39
C THR A 172 0.48 17.72 -5.30
N GLY A 173 0.87 18.89 -4.78
CA GLY A 173 0.97 20.12 -5.57
C GLY A 173 2.02 20.11 -6.70
N LEU A 174 2.94 19.14 -6.71
CA LEU A 174 3.86 18.91 -7.82
C LEU A 174 3.22 18.18 -9.00
N LEU A 175 2.09 17.48 -8.80
CA LEU A 175 1.47 16.67 -9.86
C LEU A 175 1.08 17.51 -11.09
N PRO A 176 0.42 18.68 -10.97
CA PRO A 176 0.06 19.47 -12.16
C PRO A 176 1.27 19.87 -12.99
N ARG A 177 2.38 20.28 -12.36
CA ARG A 177 3.61 20.66 -13.07
C ARG A 177 4.30 19.46 -13.71
N THR A 178 4.25 18.31 -13.05
CA THR A 178 4.80 17.05 -13.57
C THR A 178 4.03 16.61 -14.80
N LEU A 179 2.69 16.60 -14.73
CA LEU A 179 1.80 16.29 -15.85
C LEU A 179 1.97 17.27 -17.00
N HIS A 180 2.14 18.57 -16.74
CA HIS A 180 2.45 19.54 -17.80
C HIS A 180 3.79 19.25 -18.49
N GLY A 181 4.75 18.67 -17.78
CA GLY A 181 6.04 18.22 -18.32
C GLY A 181 5.93 17.08 -19.33
N PHE A 182 4.81 16.34 -19.34
CA PHE A 182 4.57 15.22 -20.25
C PHE A 182 4.78 15.58 -21.73
N ARG A 183 4.41 16.80 -22.14
CA ARG A 183 4.56 17.27 -23.53
C ARG A 183 6.02 17.27 -24.01
N GLY A 184 6.96 17.59 -23.11
CA GLY A 184 8.39 17.60 -23.40
C GLY A 184 9.08 16.26 -23.13
N ALA A 185 8.39 15.31 -22.50
CA ALA A 185 8.99 14.08 -22.04
C ALA A 185 9.60 13.25 -23.17
N TRP A 186 9.10 13.38 -24.40
CA TRP A 186 9.55 12.55 -25.53
C TRP A 186 10.89 13.04 -26.12
N GLN A 187 11.37 14.20 -25.68
CA GLN A 187 12.68 14.73 -26.06
C GLN A 187 13.80 14.15 -25.19
N ASP A 188 13.53 13.91 -23.90
CA ASP A 188 14.49 13.33 -22.95
C ASP A 188 14.28 11.81 -22.82
N ARG A 189 15.34 11.03 -23.05
CA ARG A 189 15.24 9.56 -23.04
C ARG A 189 14.77 9.03 -21.68
N LEU A 190 15.22 9.66 -20.58
CA LEU A 190 14.91 9.24 -19.21
C LEU A 190 13.48 9.60 -18.84
N ASP A 191 13.02 10.82 -19.11
CA ASP A 191 11.63 11.20 -18.88
C ASP A 191 10.68 10.28 -19.64
N ARG A 192 10.96 10.00 -20.92
CA ARG A 192 10.20 9.03 -21.71
C ARG A 192 10.14 7.65 -21.03
N PHE A 193 11.26 7.16 -20.50
CA PHE A 193 11.30 5.87 -19.79
C PHE A 193 10.45 5.88 -18.52
N LEU A 194 10.58 6.93 -17.70
CA LEU A 194 9.81 7.06 -16.46
C LEU A 194 8.31 7.17 -16.74
N TRP A 195 7.91 7.90 -17.78
CA TRP A 195 6.50 7.95 -18.19
C TRP A 195 6.00 6.63 -18.78
N CYS A 196 6.78 5.93 -19.59
CA CYS A 196 6.39 4.59 -20.08
C CYS A 196 6.15 3.63 -18.92
N TRP A 197 7.00 3.66 -17.89
CA TRP A 197 6.80 2.89 -16.67
C TRP A 197 5.55 3.31 -15.91
N PHE A 198 5.39 4.60 -15.59
CA PHE A 198 4.22 5.09 -14.87
C PHE A 198 2.92 4.76 -15.62
N LEU A 199 2.84 5.08 -16.91
CA LEU A 199 1.64 4.90 -17.72
C LEU A 199 1.31 3.43 -17.94
N PHE A 200 2.31 2.56 -18.11
CA PHE A 200 2.05 1.12 -18.20
C PHE A 200 1.35 0.63 -16.94
N VAL A 201 1.92 0.90 -15.76
CA VAL A 201 1.36 0.44 -14.49
C VAL A 201 -0.01 1.08 -14.22
N PHE A 202 -0.10 2.39 -14.39
CA PHE A 202 -1.34 3.14 -14.15
C PHE A 202 -2.45 2.66 -15.08
N GLY A 203 -2.17 2.52 -16.39
CA GLY A 203 -3.13 2.06 -17.38
C GLY A 203 -3.55 0.61 -17.17
N PHE A 204 -2.58 -0.28 -16.99
CA PHE A 204 -2.84 -1.71 -16.77
C PHE A 204 -3.77 -1.95 -15.57
N PHE A 205 -3.47 -1.37 -14.41
CA PHE A 205 -4.32 -1.56 -13.24
C PHE A 205 -5.65 -0.81 -13.33
N SER A 206 -5.70 0.35 -14.00
CA SER A 206 -6.98 1.06 -14.25
C SER A 206 -7.95 0.21 -15.08
N LEU A 207 -7.43 -0.64 -15.96
CA LEU A 207 -8.21 -1.58 -16.77
C LEU A 207 -8.55 -2.89 -16.04
N SER A 208 -7.88 -3.21 -14.93
CA SER A 208 -8.16 -4.44 -14.17
C SER A 208 -9.52 -4.40 -13.46
N GLY A 209 -10.20 -5.54 -13.41
CA GLY A 209 -11.48 -5.71 -12.72
C GLY A 209 -11.37 -5.45 -11.22
N THR A 210 -10.39 -6.07 -10.56
CA THR A 210 -10.12 -5.87 -9.14
C THR A 210 -9.15 -4.71 -8.90
N LYS A 211 -9.60 -3.66 -8.22
CA LYS A 211 -8.80 -2.46 -7.95
C LYS A 211 -8.48 -2.31 -6.46
N LEU A 212 -7.19 -2.45 -6.14
CA LEU A 212 -6.65 -2.19 -4.81
C LEU A 212 -5.77 -0.93 -4.83
N PRO A 213 -5.84 -0.05 -3.80
CA PRO A 213 -5.09 1.21 -3.79
C PRO A 213 -3.58 1.04 -3.96
N HIS A 214 -3.01 -0.02 -3.38
CA HIS A 214 -1.57 -0.25 -3.38
C HIS A 214 -1.00 -0.64 -4.76
N TYR A 215 -1.83 -1.05 -5.73
CA TYR A 215 -1.36 -1.35 -7.09
C TYR A 215 -0.78 -0.12 -7.80
N ALA A 216 -1.33 1.08 -7.56
CA ALA A 216 -0.77 2.31 -8.10
C ALA A 216 0.65 2.59 -7.60
N LEU A 217 1.02 2.06 -6.42
CA LEU A 217 2.34 2.31 -5.84
C LEU A 217 3.46 1.61 -6.62
N LEU A 218 3.16 0.53 -7.35
CA LEU A 218 4.09 -0.13 -8.25
C LEU A 218 4.53 0.79 -9.42
N GLY A 219 3.75 1.84 -9.70
CA GLY A 219 4.04 2.88 -10.68
C GLY A 219 4.42 4.22 -10.04
N ALA A 220 4.38 4.35 -8.71
CA ALA A 220 4.64 5.63 -8.05
C ALA A 220 6.13 6.01 -8.07
N THR A 221 7.06 5.06 -8.07
CA THR A 221 8.51 5.35 -8.10
C THR A 221 8.93 6.22 -9.30
N PRO A 222 8.61 5.90 -10.56
CA PRO A 222 8.96 6.77 -11.68
C PRO A 222 8.29 8.14 -11.60
N LEU A 223 7.06 8.20 -11.08
CA LEU A 223 6.37 9.46 -10.85
C LEU A 223 7.09 10.35 -9.83
N VAL A 224 7.58 9.79 -8.72
CA VAL A 224 8.40 10.51 -7.73
C VAL A 224 9.68 11.06 -8.38
N LEU A 225 10.34 10.28 -9.24
CA LEU A 225 11.53 10.73 -9.96
C LEU A 225 11.21 11.90 -10.91
N LEU A 226 10.11 11.83 -11.65
CA LEU A 226 9.62 12.91 -12.52
C LEU A 226 9.24 14.17 -11.71
N MET A 227 8.54 14.00 -10.59
CA MET A 227 8.17 15.10 -9.70
C MET A 227 9.41 15.80 -9.13
N ALA A 228 10.43 15.04 -8.74
CA ALA A 228 11.70 15.61 -8.28
C ALA A 228 12.45 16.36 -9.39
N ARG A 229 12.46 15.83 -10.62
CA ARG A 229 13.05 16.50 -11.80
C ARG A 229 12.40 17.85 -12.06
N HIS A 230 11.07 17.89 -12.06
CA HIS A 230 10.31 19.09 -12.43
C HIS A 230 10.06 20.05 -11.25
N ARG A 231 10.60 19.78 -10.06
CA ARG A 231 10.37 20.61 -8.85
C ARG A 231 10.71 22.09 -9.04
N SER A 232 11.74 22.41 -9.84
CA SER A 232 12.19 23.79 -10.09
C SER A 232 11.16 24.60 -10.89
N GLY A 233 10.26 23.92 -11.61
CA GLY A 233 9.14 24.52 -12.31
C GLY A 233 8.00 25.00 -11.40
N VAL A 234 8.02 24.67 -10.10
CA VAL A 234 7.00 25.10 -9.12
C VAL A 234 7.58 26.13 -8.17
N ARG A 235 7.39 27.41 -8.51
CA ARG A 235 7.79 28.54 -7.66
C ARG A 235 6.70 28.97 -6.66
N SER A 236 5.45 28.61 -6.92
CA SER A 236 4.31 28.98 -6.06
C SER A 236 4.36 28.24 -4.74
N ARG A 237 4.48 28.98 -3.63
CA ARG A 237 4.41 28.44 -2.26
C ARG A 237 3.07 27.78 -1.98
N VAL A 238 1.99 28.33 -2.54
CA VAL A 238 0.63 27.80 -2.38
C VAL A 238 0.55 26.38 -2.93
N ALA A 239 1.12 26.12 -4.11
CA ALA A 239 1.13 24.77 -4.67
C ALA A 239 1.79 23.76 -3.71
N TRP A 240 2.89 24.14 -3.07
CA TRP A 240 3.58 23.28 -2.10
C TRP A 240 2.82 23.07 -0.78
N SER A 241 1.96 24.01 -0.39
CA SER A 241 1.19 23.93 0.86
C SER A 241 -0.20 23.32 0.68
N THR A 242 -0.83 23.34 -0.50
CA THR A 242 -2.23 22.91 -0.69
C THR A 242 -2.48 21.48 -0.25
N GLY A 243 -1.74 20.51 -0.79
CA GLY A 243 -1.90 19.09 -0.46
C GLY A 243 -1.84 18.78 1.05
N PRO A 244 -0.76 19.16 1.76
CA PRO A 244 -0.65 18.89 3.19
C PRO A 244 -1.66 19.67 4.02
N THR A 245 -2.00 20.90 3.61
CA THR A 245 -3.02 21.70 4.30
C THR A 245 -4.38 21.02 4.23
N LEU A 246 -4.79 20.53 3.05
CA LEU A 246 -6.05 19.79 2.90
C LEU A 246 -6.06 18.52 3.75
N LEU A 247 -4.95 17.76 3.77
CA LEU A 247 -4.81 16.58 4.63
C LEU A 247 -5.02 16.93 6.11
N TRP A 248 -4.30 17.93 6.61
CA TRP A 248 -4.35 18.28 8.03
C TRP A 248 -5.67 18.96 8.43
N CYS A 249 -6.30 19.73 7.55
CA CYS A 249 -7.67 20.22 7.73
C CYS A 249 -8.67 19.06 7.81
N ALA A 250 -8.58 18.07 6.91
CA ALA A 250 -9.45 16.89 6.95
C ALA A 250 -9.26 16.12 8.26
N LEU A 251 -8.01 15.90 8.71
CA LEU A 251 -7.71 15.23 9.97
C LEU A 251 -8.22 16.02 11.19
N LEU A 252 -8.16 17.36 11.18
CA LEU A 252 -8.73 18.19 12.24
C LEU A 252 -10.25 18.04 12.37
N LEU A 253 -10.94 17.76 11.28
CA LEU A 253 -12.39 17.57 11.26
C LEU A 253 -12.82 16.16 11.70
N VAL A 254 -11.92 15.17 11.69
CA VAL A 254 -12.26 13.77 12.06
C VAL A 254 -13.00 13.67 13.39
N PRO A 255 -12.52 14.28 14.51
CA PRO A 255 -13.18 14.15 15.80
C PRO A 255 -14.61 14.71 15.81
N SER A 256 -14.87 15.81 15.08
CA SER A 256 -16.19 16.43 15.01
C SER A 256 -17.14 15.74 14.03
N MET A 257 -16.63 14.87 13.15
CA MET A 257 -17.45 14.08 12.23
C MET A 257 -17.92 12.75 12.83
N ILE A 258 -17.44 12.33 14.01
CA ILE A 258 -17.80 11.04 14.59
C ILE A 258 -19.29 10.99 14.96
N GLU A 259 -19.80 12.00 15.67
CA GLU A 259 -21.19 12.06 16.11
C GLU A 259 -22.17 12.06 14.90
N PRO A 260 -22.04 12.95 13.90
CA PRO A 260 -22.92 12.93 12.72
C PRO A 260 -22.88 11.63 11.92
N VAL A 261 -21.70 10.98 11.84
CA VAL A 261 -21.55 9.72 11.11
C VAL A 261 -22.18 8.56 11.90
N GLN A 262 -22.05 8.56 13.22
CA GLN A 262 -22.63 7.53 14.09
C GLN A 262 -24.16 7.50 13.98
N GLU A 263 -24.82 8.66 13.91
CA GLU A 263 -26.28 8.75 13.76
C GLU A 263 -26.81 8.15 12.45
N GLN A 264 -25.99 8.08 11.41
CA GLN A 264 -26.37 7.56 10.10
C GLN A 264 -26.11 6.04 9.96
N ILE A 265 -25.30 5.47 10.83
CA ILE A 265 -24.89 4.07 10.74
C ILE A 265 -25.90 3.18 11.45
N GLN A 266 -26.54 2.30 10.69
CA GLN A 266 -27.50 1.32 11.21
C GLN A 266 -26.84 0.06 11.78
N ASP A 267 -25.55 -0.18 11.48
CA ASP A 267 -24.82 -1.34 11.99
C ASP A 267 -24.39 -1.10 13.46
N PRO A 268 -24.92 -1.87 14.43
CA PRO A 268 -24.62 -1.70 15.85
C PRO A 268 -23.12 -1.83 16.14
N HIS A 269 -22.41 -2.69 15.41
CA HIS A 269 -20.98 -2.90 15.62
C HIS A 269 -20.16 -1.65 15.30
N PHE A 270 -20.47 -1.00 14.18
CA PHE A 270 -19.78 0.23 13.79
C PHE A 270 -20.16 1.41 14.70
N ALA A 271 -21.41 1.47 15.16
CA ALA A 271 -21.85 2.47 16.12
C ALA A 271 -21.08 2.34 17.46
N ASP A 272 -20.94 1.11 17.98
CA ASP A 272 -20.17 0.84 19.19
C ASP A 272 -18.69 1.20 19.02
N LEU A 273 -18.12 0.91 17.85
CA LEU A 273 -16.73 1.23 17.54
C LEU A 273 -16.50 2.75 17.51
N LEU A 274 -17.42 3.52 16.92
CA LEU A 274 -17.35 4.98 16.82
C LEU A 274 -17.64 5.71 18.14
N SER A 275 -18.49 5.15 19.00
CA SER A 275 -18.82 5.73 20.31
C SER A 275 -17.58 5.99 21.20
N ALA A 276 -16.54 5.17 21.02
CA ALA A 276 -15.25 5.31 21.69
C ALA A 276 -14.18 6.04 20.87
N GLY A 277 -14.53 6.49 19.65
CA GLY A 277 -13.66 7.28 18.77
C GLY A 277 -13.19 8.58 19.41
N SER A 278 -14.04 9.22 20.22
CA SER A 278 -13.70 10.43 20.99
C SER A 278 -12.46 10.25 21.88
N ARG A 279 -12.24 9.05 22.43
CA ARG A 279 -11.05 8.71 23.23
C ARG A 279 -9.81 8.49 22.35
N SER A 280 -9.99 7.85 21.19
CA SER A 280 -8.89 7.55 20.26
C SER A 280 -8.36 8.81 19.56
N PHE A 281 -9.21 9.83 19.40
CA PHE A 281 -8.88 11.13 18.79
C PHE A 281 -8.90 12.28 19.81
N GLY A 282 -8.32 12.05 21.00
CA GLY A 282 -8.20 13.04 22.07
C GLY A 282 -7.23 14.20 21.77
N THR A 283 -6.79 14.90 22.82
CA THR A 283 -5.96 16.12 22.71
C THR A 283 -4.69 15.93 21.89
N GLY A 284 -3.99 14.80 22.06
CA GLY A 284 -2.75 14.52 21.32
C GLY A 284 -2.95 14.48 19.80
N PHE A 285 -4.06 13.91 19.34
CA PHE A 285 -4.41 13.87 17.92
C PHE A 285 -4.72 15.27 17.37
N ARG A 286 -5.49 16.06 18.11
CA ARG A 286 -5.81 17.45 17.73
C ARG A 286 -4.56 18.33 17.66
N VAL A 287 -3.69 18.23 18.67
CA VAL A 287 -2.40 18.94 18.69
C VAL A 287 -1.54 18.53 17.50
N ALA A 288 -1.43 17.23 17.21
CA ALA A 288 -0.70 16.74 16.04
C ALA A 288 -1.26 17.35 14.75
N ALA A 289 -2.58 17.40 14.61
CA ALA A 289 -3.21 17.95 13.42
C ALA A 289 -3.02 19.47 13.29
N ILE A 290 -3.04 20.23 14.39
CA ILE A 290 -2.69 21.66 14.41
C ILE A 290 -1.22 21.87 14.03
N VAL A 291 -0.30 21.10 14.60
CA VAL A 291 1.14 21.19 14.29
C VAL A 291 1.40 20.85 12.83
N GLY A 292 0.74 19.82 12.31
CA GLY A 292 0.77 19.44 10.90
C GLY A 292 0.32 20.58 9.99
N LEU A 293 -0.83 21.18 10.29
CA LEU A 293 -1.38 22.33 9.57
C LEU A 293 -0.47 23.57 9.65
N ALA A 294 0.03 23.90 10.83
CA ALA A 294 0.96 25.02 11.01
C ALA A 294 2.24 24.79 10.19
N SER A 295 2.78 23.57 10.19
CA SER A 295 3.98 23.23 9.42
C SER A 295 3.76 23.27 7.90
N SER A 296 2.56 22.95 7.41
CA SER A 296 2.24 22.99 5.98
C SER A 296 2.15 24.41 5.42
N LEU A 297 1.79 25.37 6.27
CA LEU A 297 1.69 26.79 5.92
C LEU A 297 3.02 27.54 6.19
N ALA A 298 3.63 27.32 7.35
CA ALA A 298 4.80 28.07 7.79
C ALA A 298 6.08 27.72 7.02
N LEU A 299 6.35 26.44 6.76
CA LEU A 299 7.64 26.05 6.16
C LEU A 299 7.81 26.51 4.71
N PRO A 300 6.81 26.38 3.81
CA PRO A 300 6.89 26.98 2.49
C PRO A 300 6.99 28.52 2.52
N ALA A 301 6.44 29.17 3.56
CA ALA A 301 6.53 30.61 3.76
C ALA A 301 7.94 31.05 4.22
N ILE A 302 8.56 30.33 5.16
CA ILE A 302 9.93 30.56 5.64
C ILE A 302 10.92 30.38 4.48
N PHE A 303 10.82 29.26 3.74
CA PHE A 303 11.68 28.96 2.60
C PHE A 303 11.18 29.57 1.28
N ARG A 304 10.70 30.82 1.30
CA ARG A 304 10.01 31.46 0.16
C ARG A 304 10.80 31.47 -1.17
N ARG A 305 12.13 31.51 -1.12
CA ARG A 305 12.99 31.50 -2.32
C ARG A 305 13.20 30.08 -2.88
N GLU A 306 13.10 29.07 -2.02
CA GLU A 306 13.33 27.66 -2.35
C GLU A 306 12.26 26.78 -1.68
N PRO A 307 10.99 26.89 -2.10
CA PRO A 307 9.86 26.30 -1.39
C PRO A 307 9.93 24.76 -1.29
N TRP A 308 10.69 24.11 -2.17
CA TRP A 308 10.99 22.68 -2.10
C TRP A 308 11.70 22.27 -0.80
N LYS A 309 12.52 23.15 -0.20
CA LYS A 309 13.14 22.93 1.13
C LYS A 309 12.09 22.92 2.23
N GLY A 310 11.14 23.85 2.16
CA GLY A 310 9.97 23.88 3.05
C GLY A 310 9.14 22.60 2.92
N ALA A 311 8.91 22.14 1.69
CA ALA A 311 8.19 20.88 1.42
C ALA A 311 8.90 19.63 1.97
N ILE A 312 10.24 19.59 2.00
CA ILE A 312 10.99 18.54 2.71
C ILE A 312 10.63 18.54 4.19
N GLY A 313 10.70 19.70 4.85
CA GLY A 313 10.36 19.83 6.27
C GLY A 313 8.91 19.46 6.56
N THR A 314 7.96 19.95 5.76
CA THR A 314 6.54 19.58 5.86
C THR A 314 6.34 18.08 5.68
N GLY A 315 7.06 17.46 4.73
CA GLY A 315 7.07 16.02 4.52
C GLY A 315 7.54 15.23 5.72
N LEU A 316 8.68 15.61 6.30
CA LEU A 316 9.25 14.94 7.48
C LEU A 316 8.32 15.05 8.70
N ILE A 317 7.81 16.24 8.97
CA ILE A 317 6.85 16.47 10.08
C ILE A 317 5.57 15.68 9.82
N THR A 318 5.05 15.71 8.59
CA THR A 318 3.84 14.97 8.24
C THR A 318 4.04 13.47 8.44
N ALA A 319 5.12 12.90 7.91
CA ALA A 319 5.44 11.48 8.07
C ALA A 319 5.63 11.08 9.54
N ALA A 320 6.29 11.92 10.34
CA ALA A 320 6.49 11.68 11.77
C ALA A 320 5.14 11.67 12.51
N LEU A 321 4.33 12.72 12.38
CA LEU A 321 3.03 12.83 13.06
C LEU A 321 2.06 11.74 12.61
N LEU A 322 2.06 11.40 11.32
CA LEU A 322 1.24 10.30 10.82
C LEU A 322 1.68 8.96 11.43
N ALA A 323 2.98 8.68 11.49
CA ALA A 323 3.51 7.43 11.99
C ALA A 323 3.35 7.25 13.52
N THR A 324 3.47 8.33 14.29
CA THR A 324 3.51 8.26 15.76
C THR A 324 2.17 8.54 16.43
N ILE A 325 1.28 9.30 15.78
CA ILE A 325 0.01 9.72 16.40
C ILE A 325 -1.17 9.29 15.56
N VAL A 326 -1.27 9.72 14.29
CA VAL A 326 -2.48 9.53 13.49
C VAL A 326 -2.75 8.05 13.20
N VAL A 327 -1.79 7.33 12.62
CA VAL A 327 -1.96 5.91 12.28
C VAL A 327 -2.20 5.06 13.54
N PRO A 328 -1.46 5.23 14.65
CA PRO A 328 -1.79 4.57 15.91
C PRO A 328 -3.19 4.87 16.45
N SER A 329 -3.68 6.11 16.37
CA SER A 329 -5.05 6.47 16.78
C SER A 329 -6.11 5.72 15.97
N PHE A 330 -5.97 5.68 14.64
CA PHE A 330 -6.87 4.88 13.78
C PHE A 330 -6.72 3.38 14.05
N GLY A 331 -5.49 2.91 14.31
CA GLY A 331 -5.22 1.51 14.63
C GLY A 331 -5.84 1.05 15.95
N ASP A 332 -5.79 1.87 17.00
CA ASP A 332 -6.47 1.57 18.27
C ASP A 332 -7.98 1.54 18.09
N LEU A 333 -8.54 2.47 17.30
CA LEU A 333 -9.96 2.50 17.01
C LEU A 333 -10.44 1.23 16.30
N LEU A 334 -9.75 0.82 15.22
CA LEU A 334 -10.19 -0.27 14.35
C LEU A 334 -9.77 -1.68 14.83
N GLN A 335 -8.63 -1.81 15.52
CA GLN A 335 -8.04 -3.10 15.89
C GLN A 335 -7.67 -3.22 17.37
N GLY A 336 -7.77 -2.14 18.16
CA GLY A 336 -7.43 -2.14 19.59
C GLY A 336 -8.21 -3.17 20.40
N PRO A 337 -9.57 -3.19 20.33
CA PRO A 337 -10.38 -4.15 21.08
C PRO A 337 -10.07 -5.59 20.71
N VAL A 338 -9.94 -5.88 19.41
CA VAL A 338 -9.57 -7.23 18.90
C VAL A 338 -8.21 -7.66 19.44
N ARG A 339 -7.21 -6.76 19.40
CA ARG A 339 -5.88 -7.02 19.95
C ARG A 339 -5.94 -7.31 21.45
N ARG A 340 -6.65 -6.51 22.23
CA ARG A 340 -6.75 -6.67 23.70
C ARG A 340 -7.51 -7.94 24.09
N ALA A 341 -8.62 -8.25 23.42
CA ALA A 341 -9.35 -9.51 23.58
C ALA A 341 -8.45 -10.73 23.27
N ALA A 342 -7.70 -10.68 22.16
CA ALA A 342 -6.80 -11.77 21.77
C ALA A 342 -5.62 -11.95 22.74
N LEU A 343 -5.05 -10.85 23.25
CA LEU A 343 -4.01 -10.91 24.29
C LEU A 343 -4.58 -11.48 25.60
N ARG A 344 -5.80 -11.08 25.99
CA ARG A 344 -6.46 -11.64 27.17
C ARG A 344 -6.71 -13.15 27.02
N ALA A 345 -7.18 -13.58 25.85
CA ALA A 345 -7.36 -15.00 25.53
C ALA A 345 -6.05 -15.79 25.54
N ARG A 346 -4.94 -15.17 25.12
CA ARG A 346 -3.60 -15.77 25.24
C ARG A 346 -3.21 -15.97 26.69
N ASP A 347 -3.40 -14.97 27.52
CA ASP A 347 -3.00 -14.99 28.92
C ASP A 347 -3.81 -16.03 29.74
N LEU A 348 -5.03 -16.34 29.30
CA LEU A 348 -5.86 -17.42 29.88
C LEU A 348 -5.39 -18.83 29.46
N GLY A 349 -4.72 -18.99 28.30
CA GLY A 349 -4.20 -20.28 27.84
C GLY A 349 -5.24 -21.32 27.41
N GLU A 350 -6.54 -20.98 27.46
CA GLU A 350 -7.64 -21.88 27.10
C GLU A 350 -7.84 -21.98 25.57
N PRO A 351 -8.44 -23.07 25.05
CA PRO A 351 -8.86 -23.17 23.66
C PRO A 351 -9.81 -22.03 23.31
N ALA A 352 -9.59 -21.40 22.15
CA ALA A 352 -10.40 -20.26 21.72
C ALA A 352 -10.84 -20.41 20.27
N VAL A 353 -12.05 -19.93 19.99
CA VAL A 353 -12.64 -19.83 18.66
C VAL A 353 -13.10 -18.42 18.34
N ARG A 354 -13.30 -18.15 17.05
CA ARG A 354 -13.98 -16.94 16.57
C ARG A 354 -15.37 -17.32 16.11
N TYR A 355 -16.36 -16.50 16.48
CA TYR A 355 -17.73 -16.66 15.99
C TYR A 355 -18.20 -15.33 15.39
N GLY A 356 -18.75 -15.38 14.17
CA GLY A 356 -19.29 -14.19 13.50
C GLY A 356 -18.29 -13.04 13.27
N LEU A 357 -16.97 -13.28 13.41
CA LEU A 357 -15.94 -12.25 13.39
C LEU A 357 -14.81 -12.63 12.44
N ASP A 358 -14.67 -11.89 11.34
CA ASP A 358 -13.60 -12.11 10.35
C ASP A 358 -12.36 -11.25 10.63
N THR A 359 -11.67 -11.56 11.72
CA THR A 359 -10.42 -10.90 12.13
C THR A 359 -9.30 -11.92 12.30
N PRO A 360 -8.54 -12.23 11.23
CA PRO A 360 -7.40 -13.14 11.29
C PRO A 360 -6.32 -12.70 12.29
N SER A 361 -6.26 -11.40 12.60
CA SER A 361 -5.35 -10.80 13.58
C SER A 361 -5.47 -11.40 14.99
N VAL A 362 -6.63 -11.97 15.35
CA VAL A 362 -6.81 -12.70 16.61
C VAL A 362 -5.78 -13.82 16.77
N SER A 363 -5.58 -14.64 15.74
CA SER A 363 -4.63 -15.76 15.81
C SER A 363 -3.19 -15.28 15.98
N VAL A 364 -2.86 -14.13 15.37
CA VAL A 364 -1.53 -13.50 15.46
C VAL A 364 -1.25 -13.03 16.89
N TYR A 365 -2.16 -12.26 17.48
CA TYR A 365 -1.98 -11.76 18.85
C TYR A 365 -2.08 -12.87 19.90
N ARG A 366 -2.94 -13.87 19.66
CA ARG A 366 -3.07 -15.05 20.53
C ARG A 366 -1.86 -16.00 20.42
N ARG A 367 -1.11 -15.95 19.32
CA ARG A 367 -0.03 -16.91 18.97
C ARG A 367 -0.49 -18.37 18.89
N SER A 368 -1.75 -18.58 18.56
CA SER A 368 -2.34 -19.91 18.36
C SER A 368 -3.54 -19.79 17.43
N ILE A 369 -3.80 -20.84 16.65
CA ILE A 369 -4.84 -20.84 15.62
C ILE A 369 -6.22 -20.71 16.29
N THR A 370 -6.96 -19.68 15.90
CA THR A 370 -8.32 -19.44 16.37
C THR A 370 -9.30 -19.67 15.23
N ARG A 371 -9.88 -20.87 15.20
CA ARG A 371 -10.77 -21.33 14.11
C ARG A 371 -12.10 -20.59 14.15
N ALA A 372 -12.69 -20.36 12.97
CA ALA A 372 -14.02 -19.79 12.84
C ALA A 372 -15.07 -20.91 12.97
N ARG A 373 -15.68 -21.06 14.16
CA ARG A 373 -16.74 -22.05 14.44
C ARG A 373 -17.49 -21.69 15.74
N PRO A 374 -18.67 -22.27 15.99
CA PRO A 374 -19.32 -22.18 17.29
C PRO A 374 -18.42 -22.74 18.42
N PRO A 375 -18.45 -22.14 19.63
CA PRO A 375 -17.66 -22.60 20.78
C PRO A 375 -18.21 -23.87 21.40
N GLU A 376 -17.34 -24.78 21.83
CA GLU A 376 -17.69 -25.95 22.63
C GLU A 376 -17.69 -25.60 24.14
N PRO A 377 -18.36 -26.39 25.00
CA PRO A 377 -18.35 -26.16 26.44
C PRO A 377 -16.93 -26.13 27.02
N GLY A 378 -16.61 -25.08 27.79
CA GLY A 378 -15.26 -24.85 28.34
C GLY A 378 -14.30 -24.10 27.41
N GLU A 379 -14.70 -23.73 26.20
CA GLU A 379 -13.88 -22.91 25.30
C GLU A 379 -14.16 -21.41 25.43
N LEU A 380 -13.17 -20.63 25.04
CA LEU A 380 -13.30 -19.19 24.83
C LEU A 380 -13.86 -18.89 23.44
N VAL A 381 -14.73 -17.89 23.35
CA VAL A 381 -15.24 -17.34 22.09
C VAL A 381 -14.89 -15.86 21.99
N LEU A 382 -14.23 -15.48 20.89
CA LEU A 382 -14.11 -14.09 20.47
C LEU A 382 -15.19 -13.79 19.43
N THR A 383 -16.05 -12.83 19.73
CA THR A 383 -17.22 -12.50 18.90
C THR A 383 -17.58 -11.02 19.04
N GLN A 384 -18.56 -10.57 18.26
CA GLN A 384 -19.23 -9.29 18.48
C GLN A 384 -20.31 -9.41 19.57
N ALA A 385 -20.60 -8.33 20.29
CA ALA A 385 -21.61 -8.31 21.35
C ALA A 385 -22.98 -8.81 20.85
N ALA A 386 -23.48 -8.26 19.74
CA ALA A 386 -24.74 -8.69 19.12
C ALA A 386 -24.76 -10.19 18.75
N ARG A 387 -23.61 -10.75 18.36
CA ARG A 387 -23.47 -12.17 18.01
C ARG A 387 -23.35 -13.08 19.24
N LEU A 388 -22.92 -12.54 20.38
CA LEU A 388 -22.95 -13.29 21.64
C LEU A 388 -24.40 -13.53 22.10
N ASP A 389 -25.29 -12.57 21.87
CA ASP A 389 -26.71 -12.72 22.22
C ASP A 389 -27.38 -13.83 21.39
N GLU A 390 -27.01 -13.98 20.11
CA GLU A 390 -27.42 -15.14 19.30
C GLU A 390 -26.97 -16.48 19.90
N LEU A 391 -25.75 -16.53 20.46
CA LEU A 391 -25.23 -17.74 21.12
C LEU A 391 -25.95 -18.01 22.45
N ARG A 392 -26.29 -16.98 23.21
CA ARG A 392 -27.06 -17.09 24.47
C ARG A 392 -28.50 -17.54 24.25
N ALA A 393 -29.08 -17.25 23.09
CA ALA A 393 -30.42 -17.71 22.73
C ALA A 393 -30.50 -19.23 22.48
N GLN A 394 -29.36 -19.93 22.37
CA GLN A 394 -29.33 -21.37 22.19
C GLN A 394 -29.66 -22.10 23.52
N PRO A 395 -30.49 -23.16 23.50
CA PRO A 395 -30.85 -23.89 24.71
C PRO A 395 -29.62 -24.43 25.45
N GLY A 396 -29.52 -24.13 26.76
CA GLY A 396 -28.43 -24.60 27.62
C GLY A 396 -27.08 -23.88 27.40
N ALA A 397 -27.02 -22.83 26.59
CA ALA A 397 -25.81 -22.07 26.37
C ALA A 397 -25.67 -20.92 27.40
N SER A 398 -24.75 -21.09 28.35
CA SER A 398 -24.38 -20.03 29.29
C SER A 398 -22.96 -19.55 29.00
N PHE A 399 -22.72 -18.25 29.16
CA PHE A 399 -21.45 -17.61 28.85
C PHE A 399 -21.02 -16.66 29.96
N ASP A 400 -19.77 -16.77 30.38
CA ASP A 400 -19.08 -15.84 31.29
C ASP A 400 -18.28 -14.82 30.47
N VAL A 401 -18.60 -13.53 30.60
CA VAL A 401 -17.93 -12.47 29.83
C VAL A 401 -16.64 -12.08 30.54
N LEU A 402 -15.51 -12.34 29.89
CA LEU A 402 -14.17 -12.12 30.45
C LEU A 402 -13.55 -10.80 30.00
N PHE A 403 -14.02 -10.26 28.87
CA PHE A 403 -13.61 -8.98 28.34
C PHE A 403 -14.68 -8.48 27.39
N GLU A 404 -15.02 -7.20 27.49
CA GLU A 404 -15.91 -6.51 26.57
C GLU A 404 -15.39 -5.10 26.35
N GLU A 405 -15.18 -4.75 25.08
CA GLU A 405 -14.77 -3.42 24.70
C GLU A 405 -15.23 -3.10 23.28
N ARG A 406 -15.95 -1.98 23.10
CA ARG A 406 -16.35 -1.42 21.79
C ARG A 406 -17.00 -2.48 20.87
N GLY A 407 -17.96 -3.23 21.42
CA GLY A 407 -18.70 -4.27 20.71
C GLY A 407 -17.91 -5.55 20.42
N ILE A 408 -16.64 -5.68 20.85
CA ILE A 408 -15.87 -6.92 20.80
C ILE A 408 -15.89 -7.59 22.17
N VAL A 409 -16.25 -8.87 22.19
CA VAL A 409 -16.41 -9.66 23.41
C VAL A 409 -15.53 -10.90 23.37
N LEU A 410 -14.89 -11.18 24.50
CA LEU A 410 -14.32 -12.49 24.85
C LEU A 410 -15.19 -13.09 25.95
N ALA A 411 -15.78 -14.23 25.67
CA ALA A 411 -16.59 -14.96 26.64
C ALA A 411 -16.13 -16.41 26.76
N ARG A 412 -16.36 -17.05 27.91
CA ARG A 412 -16.16 -18.48 28.13
C ARG A 412 -17.51 -19.18 28.13
N ARG A 413 -17.66 -20.24 27.34
CA ARG A 413 -18.85 -21.10 27.41
C ARG A 413 -18.74 -21.99 28.65
N PHE A 414 -19.77 -22.01 29.50
CA PHE A 414 -19.80 -22.94 30.63
C PHE A 414 -19.81 -24.41 30.14
N ARG A 415 -19.29 -25.31 30.99
CA ARG A 415 -19.22 -26.74 30.71
C ARG A 415 -20.59 -27.41 30.71
#